data_AF-A0A6S7FSI4-F1
#
_entry.id   AF-A0A6S7FSI4-F1
#
_cell.length_a   1.000
_cell.length_b   1.000
_cell.length_c   1.000
_cell.angle_alpha   90.00
_cell.angle_beta   90.00
_cell.angle_gamma   90.00
#
_symmetry.space_group_name_H-M   'P 1'
#
loop_
_entity.id
_entity.type
_entity.pdbx_description
1 polymer ?
#
loop_
_entity_poly.entity_id
_entity_poly.type
_entity_poly.pdbx_seq_one_letter_code
_entity_poly.pdbx_strand_id
1 'polypeptide(L)'
;MHPVESIVDSPTPSLQPVHAHMVRAKLPKLEVKKFHSKLEDWQEFWDDFESGIHRNGSLSNVDKFNYLRALLTGQAKSVIAGFSLTSANYESAVQRLRKRYGKNTLIKRTHIQELLTVQQVYSARDCGRLRVLFDKIETHYRGLEALGVDEATYSDIVVPAILEKIPEVVHLTISRDKLHSDWSMNDVLTALEKEIELREKYQTNRQNKECSDKRRCIMAETMVHPQGVC
;
A
#
# COMPACT_ATOMS: atom_id res chain seq x y z
N MET A 1 -1.28 -6.85 92.89
CA MET A 1 0.05 -7.14 92.29
C MET A 1 0.13 -8.64 92.14
N HIS A 2 0.17 -9.28 90.97
CA HIS A 2 0.70 -8.94 89.66
C HIS A 2 -0.22 -9.41 88.51
N PRO A 3 -0.05 -8.88 87.28
CA PRO A 3 -0.97 -9.07 86.15
C PRO A 3 -0.64 -10.30 85.31
N VAL A 4 -1.67 -10.91 84.70
CA VAL A 4 -1.54 -11.96 83.68
C VAL A 4 -1.41 -11.28 82.31
N GLU A 5 -0.34 -11.60 81.59
CA GLU A 5 -0.02 -11.08 80.26
C GLU A 5 -1.09 -11.43 79.23
N SER A 6 -1.51 -10.45 78.43
CA SER A 6 -2.31 -10.67 77.23
C SER A 6 -1.41 -10.56 76.01
N ILE A 7 -1.43 -11.63 75.22
CA ILE A 7 -0.65 -11.84 74.00
C ILE A 7 -1.12 -10.86 72.93
N VAL A 8 -0.17 -10.10 72.38
CA VAL A 8 -0.38 -9.19 71.24
C VAL A 8 -0.44 -9.98 69.94
N ASP A 9 -1.61 -10.06 69.32
CA ASP A 9 -1.76 -10.60 67.97
C ASP A 9 -1.30 -9.54 66.95
N SER A 10 -0.30 -9.90 66.14
CA SER A 10 0.25 -9.02 65.10
C SER A 10 -0.58 -9.13 63.82
N PRO A 11 -0.97 -8.03 63.16
CA PRO A 11 -1.74 -8.13 61.93
C PRO A 11 -0.84 -8.58 60.77
N THR A 12 -1.19 -9.72 60.18
CA THR A 12 -0.63 -10.21 58.92
C THR A 12 -0.91 -9.22 57.79
N PRO A 13 0.10 -8.74 57.03
CA PRO A 13 -0.14 -7.83 55.92
C PRO A 13 -0.75 -8.62 54.75
N SER A 14 -1.96 -8.23 54.37
CA SER A 14 -2.67 -8.73 53.20
C SER A 14 -1.94 -8.31 51.91
N LEU A 15 -1.51 -9.30 51.13
CA LEU A 15 -0.95 -9.10 49.80
C LEU A 15 -2.06 -8.63 48.84
N GLN A 16 -2.07 -7.34 48.50
CA GLN A 16 -2.90 -6.85 47.42
C GLN A 16 -2.35 -7.30 46.06
N PRO A 17 -3.20 -7.57 45.05
CA PRO A 17 -2.74 -7.95 43.72
C PRO A 17 -2.01 -6.75 43.10
N VAL A 18 -0.73 -6.95 42.78
CA VAL A 18 0.04 -6.02 41.94
C VAL A 18 -0.69 -5.84 40.61
N HIS A 19 -1.28 -4.65 40.42
CA HIS A 19 -1.76 -4.23 39.11
C HIS A 19 -0.57 -4.24 38.15
N ALA A 20 -0.51 -5.26 37.30
CA ALA A 20 0.40 -5.28 36.17
C ALA A 20 0.11 -4.04 35.32
N HIS A 21 0.98 -3.04 35.44
CA HIS A 21 0.93 -1.86 34.60
C HIS A 21 1.30 -2.35 33.19
N MET A 22 0.28 -2.69 32.39
CA MET A 22 0.47 -2.94 30.96
C MET A 22 0.99 -1.64 30.37
N VAL A 23 2.30 -1.54 30.21
CA VAL A 23 2.93 -0.47 29.45
C VAL A 23 2.47 -0.63 28.01
N ARG A 24 1.37 0.03 27.68
CA ARG A 24 0.85 0.12 26.32
C ARG A 24 1.85 0.98 25.56
N ALA A 25 2.65 0.35 24.69
CA ALA A 25 3.57 1.07 23.82
C ALA A 25 2.82 2.22 23.14
N LYS A 26 3.32 3.45 23.28
CA LYS A 26 2.74 4.62 22.61
C LYS A 26 3.17 4.58 21.14
N LEU A 27 2.36 3.92 20.33
CA LEU A 27 2.50 3.93 18.88
C LEU A 27 2.20 5.33 18.34
N PRO A 28 2.85 5.76 17.23
CA PRO A 28 2.44 6.96 16.51
C PRO A 28 0.95 6.91 16.19
N LYS A 29 0.28 8.07 16.24
CA LYS A 29 -1.13 8.15 15.85
C LYS A 29 -1.23 7.82 14.37
N LEU A 30 -2.05 6.82 14.03
CA LEU A 30 -2.36 6.50 12.65
C LEU A 30 -3.14 7.67 12.04
N GLU A 31 -2.62 8.24 10.96
CA GLU A 31 -3.29 9.33 10.24
C GLU A 31 -4.05 8.76 9.04
N VAL A 32 -5.33 9.11 8.94
CA VAL A 32 -6.15 8.78 7.75
C VAL A 32 -5.62 9.58 6.57
N LYS A 33 -5.33 8.90 5.46
CA LYS A 33 -4.84 9.55 4.24
C LYS A 33 -5.92 10.45 3.64
N LYS A 34 -5.48 11.53 2.97
CA LYS A 34 -6.39 12.41 2.22
C LYS A 34 -6.93 11.71 0.98
N PHE A 35 -8.21 11.92 0.70
CA PHE A 35 -8.86 11.43 -0.49
C PHE A 35 -8.73 12.42 -1.65
N HIS A 36 -8.18 11.95 -2.77
CA HIS A 36 -7.89 12.76 -3.95
C HIS A 36 -8.93 12.62 -5.07
N SER A 37 -10.14 12.16 -4.75
CA SER A 37 -11.25 11.99 -5.71
C SER A 37 -11.06 10.89 -6.76
N LYS A 38 -10.06 10.03 -6.58
CA LYS A 38 -9.81 8.85 -7.42
C LYS A 38 -10.73 7.71 -7.00
N LEU A 39 -11.29 6.98 -7.97
CA LEU A 39 -12.28 5.95 -7.68
C LEU A 39 -11.63 4.67 -7.15
N GLU A 40 -10.45 4.36 -7.67
CA GLU A 40 -9.60 3.25 -7.27
C GLU A 40 -9.13 3.37 -5.81
N ASP A 41 -8.94 4.60 -5.31
CA ASP A 41 -8.52 4.87 -3.91
C ASP A 41 -9.71 4.92 -2.93
N TRP A 42 -10.96 4.82 -3.44
CA TRP A 42 -12.15 5.06 -2.62
C TRP A 42 -12.32 4.03 -1.50
N GLN A 43 -12.06 2.75 -1.77
CA GLN A 43 -12.21 1.70 -0.76
C GLN A 43 -11.23 1.89 0.40
N GLU A 44 -9.94 2.04 0.10
CA GLU A 44 -8.91 2.29 1.12
C GLU A 44 -9.28 3.51 1.98
N PHE A 45 -9.63 4.63 1.34
CA PHE A 45 -10.04 5.83 2.06
C PHE A 45 -11.28 5.61 2.92
N TRP A 46 -12.32 4.98 2.38
CA TRP A 46 -13.57 4.81 3.09
C TRP A 46 -13.40 3.86 4.28
N ASP A 47 -12.64 2.78 4.14
CA ASP A 47 -12.38 1.82 5.22
C ASP A 47 -11.57 2.46 6.36
N ASP A 48 -10.55 3.25 6.03
CA ASP A 48 -9.77 4.02 7.01
C ASP A 48 -10.61 5.08 7.71
N PHE A 49 -11.39 5.85 6.95
CA PHE A 49 -12.28 6.87 7.49
C PHE A 49 -13.39 6.25 8.35
N GLU A 50 -13.95 5.13 7.90
CA GLU A 50 -15.06 4.45 8.56
C GLU A 50 -14.61 3.91 9.92
N SER A 51 -13.48 3.21 9.96
CA SER A 51 -12.93 2.62 11.18
C SER A 51 -12.38 3.68 12.15
N GLY A 52 -11.68 4.69 11.66
CA GLY A 52 -11.03 5.71 12.50
C GLY A 52 -11.96 6.82 12.99
N ILE A 53 -12.94 7.23 12.17
CA ILE A 53 -13.71 8.45 12.41
C ILE A 53 -15.23 8.18 12.40
N HIS A 54 -15.77 7.56 11.35
CA HIS A 54 -17.24 7.41 11.20
C HIS A 54 -17.85 6.59 12.33
N ARG A 55 -17.26 5.41 12.63
CA ARG A 55 -17.72 4.47 13.66
C ARG A 55 -17.23 4.84 15.06
N ASN A 56 -16.40 5.87 15.19
CA ASN A 56 -15.90 6.31 16.49
C ASN A 56 -17.02 7.01 17.29
N GLY A 57 -17.50 6.35 18.34
CA GLY A 57 -18.56 6.86 19.21
C GLY A 57 -18.14 8.01 20.13
N SER A 58 -16.84 8.29 20.26
CA SER A 58 -16.34 9.41 21.08
C SER A 58 -16.37 10.77 20.37
N LEU A 59 -16.60 10.77 19.04
CA LEU A 59 -16.65 12.00 18.24
C LEU A 59 -18.10 12.40 17.97
N SER A 60 -18.39 13.70 18.09
CA SER A 60 -19.68 14.24 17.66
C SER A 60 -19.80 14.23 16.14
N ASN A 61 -21.03 14.29 15.61
CA ASN A 61 -21.24 14.38 14.17
C ASN A 61 -20.60 15.64 13.55
N VAL A 62 -20.54 16.77 14.28
CA VAL A 62 -19.84 17.97 13.81
C VAL A 62 -18.33 17.71 13.69
N ASP A 63 -17.73 17.05 14.67
CA ASP A 63 -16.30 16.72 14.66
C ASP A 63 -15.96 15.76 13.53
N LYS A 64 -16.78 14.71 13.35
CA LYS A 64 -16.66 13.78 12.21
C LYS A 64 -16.76 14.52 10.88
N PHE A 65 -17.66 15.50 10.79
CA PHE A 65 -17.80 16.31 9.58
C PHE A 65 -16.58 17.20 9.33
N ASN A 66 -16.00 17.78 10.38
CA ASN A 66 -14.76 18.54 10.30
C ASN A 66 -13.62 17.68 9.74
N TYR A 67 -13.42 16.49 10.31
CA TYR A 67 -12.43 15.54 9.81
C TYR A 67 -12.68 15.15 8.36
N LEU A 68 -13.92 14.79 8.02
CA LEU A 68 -14.28 14.46 6.64
C LEU A 68 -13.88 15.61 5.70
N ARG A 69 -14.26 16.86 6.01
CA ARG A 69 -13.96 18.02 5.15
C ARG A 69 -12.46 18.30 5.03
N ALA A 70 -11.67 18.00 6.06
CA ALA A 70 -10.22 18.16 6.04
C ALA A 70 -9.50 17.08 5.22
N LEU A 71 -10.05 15.87 5.21
CA LEU A 71 -9.50 14.72 4.49
C LEU A 71 -9.87 14.71 3.01
N LEU A 72 -10.97 15.35 2.61
CA LEU A 72 -11.36 15.47 1.22
C LEU A 72 -10.59 16.58 0.50
N THR A 73 -10.13 16.28 -0.71
CA THR A 73 -9.50 17.25 -1.62
C THR A 73 -10.19 17.25 -2.98
N GLY A 74 -9.89 18.26 -3.81
CA GLY A 74 -10.39 18.34 -5.19
C GLY A 74 -11.92 18.21 -5.31
N GLN A 75 -12.36 17.37 -6.24
CA GLN A 75 -13.78 17.21 -6.57
C GLN A 75 -14.60 16.60 -5.44
N ALA A 76 -14.00 15.73 -4.64
CA ALA A 76 -14.66 15.11 -3.50
C ALA A 76 -15.00 16.15 -2.43
N LYS A 77 -14.12 17.14 -2.22
CA LYS A 77 -14.42 18.28 -1.33
C LYS A 77 -15.59 19.11 -1.86
N SER A 78 -15.65 19.33 -3.18
CA SER A 78 -16.75 20.05 -3.83
C SER A 78 -18.11 19.37 -3.66
N VAL A 79 -18.16 18.03 -3.53
CA VAL A 79 -19.41 17.28 -3.30
C VAL A 79 -20.15 17.73 -2.04
N ILE A 80 -19.39 18.07 -1.01
CA ILE A 80 -19.93 18.42 0.30
C ILE A 80 -19.88 19.93 0.58
N ALA A 81 -19.38 20.74 -0.36
CA ALA A 81 -19.13 22.17 -0.14
C ALA A 81 -20.38 23.00 0.16
N GLY A 82 -21.55 22.56 -0.34
CA GLY A 82 -22.84 23.22 -0.09
C GLY A 82 -23.47 22.90 1.27
N PHE A 83 -22.91 21.97 2.04
CA PHE A 83 -23.42 21.63 3.36
C PHE A 83 -22.77 22.52 4.43
N SER A 84 -23.60 23.12 5.27
CA SER A 84 -23.11 23.78 6.48
C SER A 84 -22.58 22.74 7.46
N LEU A 85 -21.46 23.05 8.13
CA LEU A 85 -20.78 22.17 9.06
C LEU A 85 -21.58 22.01 10.37
N THR A 86 -22.61 21.18 10.34
CA THR A 86 -23.53 20.94 11.46
C THR A 86 -23.80 19.44 11.63
N SER A 87 -24.22 19.03 12.83
CA SER A 87 -24.55 17.62 13.14
C SER A 87 -25.63 17.07 12.23
N ALA A 88 -26.64 17.90 11.90
CA ALA A 88 -27.77 17.51 11.08
C ALA A 88 -27.37 17.21 9.63
N ASN A 89 -26.34 17.89 9.11
CA ASN A 89 -25.91 17.76 7.72
C ASN A 89 -24.88 16.65 7.49
N TYR A 90 -24.22 16.15 8.55
CA TYR A 90 -23.15 15.17 8.44
C TYR A 90 -23.57 13.92 7.67
N GLU A 91 -24.69 13.32 8.06
CA GLU A 91 -25.17 12.08 7.45
C GLU A 91 -25.53 12.28 5.97
N SER A 92 -26.18 13.40 5.63
CA SER A 92 -26.47 13.75 4.24
C SER A 92 -25.20 13.99 3.41
N ALA A 93 -24.17 14.60 3.99
CA ALA A 93 -22.88 14.81 3.33
C ALA A 93 -22.17 13.48 3.06
N VAL A 94 -22.15 12.57 4.04
CA VAL A 94 -21.61 11.20 3.88
C VAL A 94 -22.36 10.44 2.80
N GLN A 95 -23.69 10.42 2.85
CA GLN A 95 -24.51 9.74 1.84
C GLN A 95 -24.28 10.30 0.44
N ARG A 96 -24.15 11.63 0.30
CA ARG A 96 -23.85 12.26 -1.00
C ARG A 96 -22.49 11.83 -1.52
N LEU A 97 -21.48 11.74 -0.65
CA LEU A 97 -20.14 11.31 -1.00
C LEU A 97 -20.11 9.82 -1.42
N ARG A 98 -20.69 8.92 -0.61
CA ARG A 98 -20.82 7.49 -0.94
C ARG A 98 -21.61 7.28 -2.22
N LYS A 99 -22.69 8.05 -2.45
CA LYS A 99 -23.47 7.99 -3.70
C LYS A 99 -22.62 8.34 -4.93
N ARG A 100 -21.63 9.22 -4.81
CA ARG A 100 -20.78 9.61 -5.94
C ARG A 100 -19.63 8.62 -6.16
N TYR A 101 -18.92 8.23 -5.10
CA TYR A 101 -17.67 7.48 -5.19
C TYR A 101 -17.80 5.99 -4.83
N GLY A 102 -18.70 5.62 -3.92
CA GLY A 102 -18.95 4.24 -3.48
C GLY A 102 -19.79 3.40 -4.43
N LYS A 103 -19.70 3.65 -5.74
CA LYS A 103 -20.40 2.85 -6.75
C LYS A 103 -19.51 1.69 -7.18
N ASN A 104 -19.67 0.52 -6.56
CA ASN A 104 -18.85 -0.66 -6.82
C ASN A 104 -18.69 -0.96 -8.31
N THR A 105 -19.76 -0.90 -9.11
CA THR A 105 -19.68 -1.12 -10.58
C THR A 105 -18.73 -0.15 -11.27
N LEU A 106 -18.72 1.12 -10.86
CA LEU A 106 -17.84 2.13 -11.44
C LEU A 106 -16.38 1.94 -10.99
N ILE A 107 -16.17 1.58 -9.73
CA ILE A 107 -14.83 1.25 -9.20
C ILE A 107 -14.26 0.03 -9.95
N LYS A 108 -15.04 -1.06 -10.06
CA LYS A 108 -14.69 -2.26 -10.84
C LYS A 108 -14.27 -1.90 -12.28
N ARG A 109 -15.11 -1.11 -12.97
CA ARG A 109 -14.82 -0.64 -14.33
C ARG A 109 -13.54 0.19 -14.39
N THR A 110 -13.27 1.00 -13.37
CA THR A 110 -12.05 1.81 -13.29
C THR A 110 -10.82 0.92 -13.21
N HIS A 111 -10.79 -0.08 -12.32
CA HIS A 111 -9.65 -1.02 -12.26
C HIS A 111 -9.43 -1.76 -13.58
N ILE A 112 -10.49 -2.29 -14.21
CA ILE A 112 -10.36 -2.96 -15.52
C ILE A 112 -9.83 -1.98 -16.58
N GLN A 113 -10.34 -0.75 -16.61
CA GLN A 113 -9.88 0.26 -17.57
C GLN A 113 -8.39 0.57 -17.38
N GLU A 114 -7.94 0.78 -16.14
CA GLU A 114 -6.53 1.03 -15.83
C GLU A 114 -5.63 -0.15 -16.24
N LEU A 115 -6.10 -1.40 -16.08
CA LEU A 115 -5.41 -2.60 -16.57
C LEU A 115 -5.36 -2.71 -18.10
N LEU A 116 -6.27 -2.07 -18.83
CA LEU A 116 -6.24 -2.04 -20.30
C LEU A 116 -5.40 -0.86 -20.84
N THR A 117 -5.31 0.25 -20.08
CA THR A 117 -4.63 1.49 -20.49
C THR A 117 -3.27 1.72 -19.86
N VAL A 118 -2.80 0.75 -19.09
CA VAL A 118 -1.46 0.74 -18.51
C VAL A 118 -0.39 0.99 -19.58
N GLN A 119 0.61 1.80 -19.21
CA GLN A 119 1.65 2.27 -20.09
C GLN A 119 2.57 1.14 -20.55
N GLN A 120 2.72 0.99 -21.87
CA GLN A 120 3.62 0.01 -22.46
C GLN A 120 5.09 0.32 -22.10
N VAL A 121 5.83 -0.75 -21.80
CA VAL A 121 7.29 -0.71 -21.65
C VAL A 121 7.92 -1.29 -22.90
N TYR A 122 8.74 -0.49 -23.58
CA TYR A 122 9.36 -0.89 -24.84
C TYR A 122 10.71 -1.60 -24.66
N SER A 123 11.43 -1.28 -23.58
CA SER A 123 12.79 -1.78 -23.37
C SER A 123 12.83 -2.78 -22.22
N ALA A 124 13.27 -4.00 -22.53
CA ALA A 124 13.52 -5.05 -21.53
C ALA A 124 14.71 -4.73 -20.60
N ARG A 125 15.49 -3.68 -20.88
CA ARG A 125 16.59 -3.19 -20.04
C ARG A 125 16.14 -2.16 -19.01
N ASP A 126 14.95 -1.59 -19.18
CA ASP A 126 14.40 -0.61 -18.25
C ASP A 126 13.64 -1.32 -17.13
N CYS A 127 14.39 -1.93 -16.21
CA CYS A 127 13.83 -2.68 -15.07
C CYS A 127 12.96 -1.78 -14.19
N GLY A 128 13.29 -0.49 -14.06
CA GLY A 128 12.51 0.46 -13.26
C GLY A 128 11.10 0.65 -13.83
N ARG A 129 10.97 0.84 -15.16
CA ARG A 129 9.63 0.92 -15.78
C ARG A 129 8.89 -0.42 -15.76
N LEU A 130 9.57 -1.55 -15.91
CA LEU A 130 8.96 -2.86 -15.75
C LEU A 130 8.41 -3.08 -14.34
N ARG A 131 9.14 -2.66 -13.31
CA ARG A 131 8.69 -2.70 -11.91
C ARG A 131 7.45 -1.84 -11.69
N VAL A 132 7.47 -0.59 -12.15
CA VAL A 132 6.29 0.30 -12.05
C VAL A 132 5.09 -0.25 -12.82
N LEU A 133 5.33 -0.89 -13.98
CA LEU A 133 4.29 -1.57 -14.75
C LEU A 133 3.67 -2.71 -13.92
N PHE A 134 4.50 -3.59 -13.36
CA PHE A 134 4.09 -4.69 -12.51
C PHE A 134 3.28 -4.21 -11.30
N ASP A 135 3.81 -3.24 -10.53
CA ASP A 135 3.17 -2.72 -9.32
C ASP A 135 1.77 -2.17 -9.62
N LYS A 136 1.61 -1.51 -10.79
CA LYS A 136 0.29 -1.02 -11.24
C LYS A 136 -0.67 -2.15 -11.56
N ILE A 137 -0.23 -3.15 -12.33
CA ILE A 137 -1.05 -4.31 -12.67
C ILE A 137 -1.51 -5.01 -11.39
N GLU A 138 -0.58 -5.26 -10.48
CA GLU A 138 -0.85 -5.91 -9.20
C GLU A 138 -1.84 -5.10 -8.34
N THR A 139 -1.66 -3.78 -8.26
CA THR A 139 -2.55 -2.89 -7.50
C THR A 139 -3.99 -3.00 -8.01
N HIS A 140 -4.20 -2.93 -9.33
CA HIS A 140 -5.56 -2.99 -9.88
C HIS A 140 -6.15 -4.40 -9.83
N TYR A 141 -5.34 -5.44 -10.01
CA TYR A 141 -5.76 -6.84 -9.84
C TYR A 141 -6.24 -7.10 -8.40
N ARG A 142 -5.44 -6.74 -7.39
CA ARG A 142 -5.83 -6.86 -5.97
C ARG A 142 -7.07 -6.03 -5.62
N GLY A 143 -7.24 -4.86 -6.23
CA GLY A 143 -8.45 -4.05 -6.11
C GLY A 143 -9.70 -4.77 -6.62
N LEU A 144 -9.60 -5.49 -7.73
CA LEU A 144 -10.69 -6.32 -8.26
C LEU A 144 -10.99 -7.53 -7.37
N GLU A 145 -9.96 -8.20 -6.84
CA GLU A 145 -10.11 -9.29 -5.87
C GLU A 145 -10.84 -8.82 -4.59
N ALA A 146 -10.44 -7.67 -4.04
CA ALA A 146 -11.07 -7.08 -2.86
C ALA A 146 -12.55 -6.70 -3.10
N LEU A 147 -12.93 -6.40 -4.34
CA LEU A 147 -14.30 -6.14 -4.78
C LEU A 147 -15.10 -7.42 -5.10
N GLY A 148 -14.49 -8.59 -4.93
CA GLY A 148 -15.07 -9.90 -5.24
C GLY A 148 -15.42 -10.04 -6.71
N VAL A 149 -14.61 -9.48 -7.62
CA VAL A 149 -14.78 -9.69 -9.06
C VAL A 149 -14.15 -11.02 -9.42
N ASP A 150 -14.96 -11.90 -10.01
CA ASP A 150 -14.46 -13.15 -10.56
C ASP A 150 -13.51 -12.88 -11.74
N GLU A 151 -12.32 -13.45 -11.66
CA GLU A 151 -11.24 -13.27 -12.64
C GLU A 151 -11.69 -13.66 -14.04
N ALA A 152 -12.46 -14.75 -14.15
CA ALA A 152 -12.98 -15.25 -15.43
C ALA A 152 -13.87 -14.24 -16.17
N THR A 153 -14.37 -13.20 -15.49
CA THR A 153 -15.20 -12.16 -16.13
C THR A 153 -14.38 -11.22 -17.02
N TYR A 154 -13.07 -11.10 -16.80
CA TYR A 154 -12.24 -10.11 -17.48
C TYR A 154 -10.88 -10.63 -17.97
N SER A 155 -10.40 -11.78 -17.47
CA SER A 155 -9.09 -12.34 -17.80
C SER A 155 -8.84 -12.50 -19.29
N ASP A 156 -9.82 -13.01 -20.04
CA ASP A 156 -9.70 -13.30 -21.47
C ASP A 156 -9.41 -12.06 -22.33
N ILE A 157 -9.76 -10.87 -21.80
CA ILE A 157 -9.51 -9.58 -22.47
C ILE A 157 -8.27 -8.90 -21.88
N VAL A 158 -8.15 -8.90 -20.56
CA VAL A 158 -7.11 -8.13 -19.85
C VAL A 158 -5.74 -8.79 -19.97
N VAL A 159 -5.66 -10.12 -19.87
CA VAL A 159 -4.38 -10.84 -19.93
C VAL A 159 -3.66 -10.62 -21.26
N PRO A 160 -4.28 -10.84 -22.44
CA PRO A 160 -3.64 -10.53 -23.71
C PRO A 160 -3.23 -9.05 -23.82
N ALA A 161 -4.10 -8.13 -23.38
CA ALA A 161 -3.81 -6.70 -23.41
C ALA A 161 -2.58 -6.33 -22.57
N ILE A 162 -2.38 -6.95 -21.41
CA ILE A 162 -1.19 -6.76 -20.56
C ILE A 162 0.06 -7.35 -21.21
N LEU A 163 -0.04 -8.55 -21.79
CA LEU A 163 1.09 -9.19 -22.48
C LEU A 163 1.58 -8.36 -23.68
N GLU A 164 0.70 -7.57 -24.30
CA GLU A 164 1.09 -6.59 -25.32
C GLU A 164 1.79 -5.34 -24.75
N LYS A 165 1.62 -5.04 -23.45
CA LYS A 165 2.28 -3.89 -22.79
C LYS A 165 3.71 -4.19 -22.32
N ILE A 166 4.12 -5.44 -22.30
CA ILE A 166 5.49 -5.83 -21.93
C ILE A 166 6.38 -5.95 -23.19
N PRO A 167 7.71 -5.76 -23.07
CA PRO A 167 8.63 -5.97 -24.19
C PRO A 167 8.55 -7.41 -24.69
N GLU A 168 8.60 -7.60 -26.01
CA GLU A 168 8.51 -8.92 -26.65
C GLU A 168 9.49 -9.95 -26.05
N VAL A 169 10.73 -9.55 -25.79
CA VAL A 169 11.74 -10.41 -25.17
C VAL A 169 11.30 -10.91 -23.79
N VAL A 170 10.67 -10.05 -22.98
CA VAL A 170 10.16 -10.42 -21.65
C VAL A 170 8.97 -11.36 -21.82
N HIS A 171 8.03 -11.03 -22.72
CA HIS A 171 6.86 -11.85 -23.01
C HIS A 171 7.27 -13.28 -23.43
N LEU A 172 8.18 -13.42 -24.40
CA LEU A 172 8.68 -14.71 -24.85
C LEU A 172 9.39 -15.48 -23.72
N THR A 173 10.10 -14.79 -22.84
CA THR A 173 10.81 -15.42 -21.71
C THR A 173 9.83 -16.00 -20.69
N ILE A 174 8.81 -15.23 -20.30
CA ILE A 174 7.81 -15.68 -19.32
C ILE A 174 6.86 -16.73 -19.91
N SER A 175 6.61 -16.67 -21.23
CA SER A 175 5.67 -17.58 -21.92
C SER A 175 6.28 -18.89 -22.40
N ARG A 176 7.61 -19.05 -22.30
CA ARG A 176 8.33 -20.23 -22.81
C ARG A 176 7.81 -21.56 -22.27
N ASP A 177 7.44 -21.60 -20.99
CA ASP A 177 7.05 -22.84 -20.30
C ASP A 177 5.51 -23.06 -20.31
N LYS A 178 4.73 -22.14 -20.90
CA LYS A 178 3.26 -22.14 -20.94
C LYS A 178 2.67 -21.90 -22.35
N LEU A 179 3.28 -22.49 -23.37
CA LEU A 179 2.95 -22.26 -24.79
C LEU A 179 1.48 -22.57 -25.19
N HIS A 180 0.77 -23.38 -24.40
CA HIS A 180 -0.60 -23.85 -24.68
C HIS A 180 -1.54 -23.79 -23.47
N SER A 181 -1.22 -22.97 -22.46
CA SER A 181 -2.08 -22.79 -21.29
C SER A 181 -2.81 -21.45 -21.37
N ASP A 182 -4.06 -21.44 -20.94
CA ASP A 182 -4.75 -20.19 -20.61
C ASP A 182 -3.97 -19.52 -19.47
N TRP A 183 -3.65 -18.25 -19.65
CA TRP A 183 -2.94 -17.45 -18.65
C TRP A 183 -3.96 -16.79 -17.73
N SER A 184 -3.85 -17.03 -16.43
CA SER A 184 -4.50 -16.20 -15.42
C SER A 184 -3.68 -14.92 -15.17
N MET A 185 -4.31 -13.89 -14.63
CA MET A 185 -3.64 -12.71 -14.09
C MET A 185 -2.60 -13.09 -13.04
N ASN A 186 -2.93 -14.04 -12.17
CA ASN A 186 -1.99 -14.52 -11.16
C ASN A 186 -0.75 -15.19 -11.79
N ASP A 187 -0.93 -15.94 -12.88
CA ASP A 187 0.19 -16.49 -13.65
C ASP A 187 1.07 -15.40 -14.26
N VAL A 188 0.45 -14.40 -14.88
CA VAL A 188 1.16 -13.25 -15.47
C VAL A 188 1.97 -12.54 -14.40
N LEU A 189 1.35 -12.21 -13.25
CA LEU A 189 2.02 -11.53 -12.14
C LEU A 189 3.19 -12.36 -11.61
N THR A 190 2.96 -13.65 -11.32
CA THR A 190 4.00 -14.53 -10.78
C THR A 190 5.19 -14.68 -11.73
N ALA A 191 4.94 -14.85 -13.03
CA ALA A 191 6.00 -15.03 -14.01
C ALA A 191 6.76 -13.72 -14.27
N LEU A 192 6.03 -12.60 -14.35
CA LEU A 192 6.61 -11.27 -14.57
C LEU A 192 7.45 -10.82 -13.37
N GLU A 193 6.99 -11.04 -12.14
CA GLU A 193 7.75 -10.70 -10.93
C GLU A 193 9.09 -11.44 -10.89
N LYS A 194 9.08 -12.76 -11.12
CA LYS A 194 10.30 -13.57 -11.16
C LYS A 194 11.27 -13.05 -12.21
N GLU A 195 10.78 -12.73 -13.41
CA GLU A 195 11.62 -12.22 -14.49
C GLU A 195 12.19 -10.83 -14.18
N ILE A 196 11.41 -9.93 -13.57
CA ILE A 196 11.87 -8.61 -13.13
C ILE A 196 12.97 -8.76 -12.06
N GLU A 197 12.76 -9.60 -11.05
CA GLU A 197 13.78 -9.82 -10.01
C GLU A 197 15.10 -10.34 -10.58
N LEU A 198 15.05 -11.29 -11.52
CA LEU A 198 16.25 -11.82 -12.15
C LEU A 198 17.03 -10.72 -12.89
N ARG A 199 16.32 -9.86 -13.61
CA ARG A 199 16.92 -8.73 -14.34
C ARG A 199 17.52 -7.68 -13.40
N GLU A 200 16.82 -7.32 -12.34
CA GLU A 200 17.30 -6.37 -11.33
C GLU A 200 18.55 -6.90 -10.61
N LYS A 201 18.57 -8.19 -10.25
CA LYS A 201 19.75 -8.86 -9.66
C LYS A 201 20.93 -8.83 -10.62
N TYR A 202 20.72 -9.14 -11.89
CA TYR A 202 21.78 -9.09 -12.91
C TYR A 202 22.33 -7.67 -13.11
N GLN A 203 21.45 -6.66 -13.19
CA GLN A 203 21.84 -5.26 -13.36
C GLN A 203 22.66 -4.75 -12.17
N THR A 204 22.24 -5.07 -10.95
CA THR A 204 22.95 -4.73 -9.71
C THR A 204 24.34 -5.36 -9.68
N ASN A 205 24.45 -6.66 -9.99
CA ASN A 205 25.73 -7.35 -10.04
C ASN A 205 26.69 -6.76 -11.08
N ARG A 206 26.16 -6.37 -12.25
CA ARG A 206 26.95 -5.72 -13.31
C ARG A 206 27.49 -4.36 -12.86
N GLN A 207 26.65 -3.53 -12.24
CA GLN A 207 27.06 -2.23 -11.69
C GLN A 207 28.10 -2.37 -10.58
N ASN A 208 27.94 -3.36 -9.69
CA ASN A 208 28.90 -3.64 -8.62
C ASN A 208 30.27 -4.06 -9.17
N LYS A 209 30.28 -4.89 -10.22
CA LYS A 209 31.52 -5.30 -10.89
C LYS A 209 32.23 -4.12 -11.56
N GLU A 210 31.50 -3.29 -12.31
CA GLU A 210 32.05 -2.08 -12.96
C GLU A 210 32.59 -1.07 -11.93
N CYS A 211 31.93 -0.91 -10.77
CA CYS A 211 32.40 -0.05 -9.69
C CYS A 211 33.68 -0.60 -9.03
N SER A 212 33.73 -1.91 -8.79
CA SER A 212 34.91 -2.60 -8.26
C SER A 212 36.12 -2.47 -9.20
N ASP A 213 35.91 -2.69 -10.50
CA ASP A 213 36.97 -2.59 -11.51
C ASP A 213 37.50 -1.15 -11.62
N LYS A 214 36.61 -0.14 -11.60
CA LYS A 214 37.00 1.28 -11.54
C LYS A 214 37.82 1.61 -10.29
N ARG A 215 37.41 1.12 -9.11
CA ARG A 215 38.15 1.33 -7.86
C ARG A 215 39.55 0.71 -7.94
N ARG A 216 39.68 -0.50 -8.50
CA ARG A 216 40.97 -1.16 -8.71
C ARG A 216 41.89 -0.37 -9.65
N CYS A 217 41.37 0.18 -10.75
CA CYS A 217 42.15 1.02 -11.65
C CYS A 217 42.67 2.30 -10.97
N ILE A 218 41.82 3.01 -10.23
CA ILE A 218 42.20 4.25 -9.52
C ILE A 218 43.28 3.98 -8.46
N MET A 219 43.15 2.87 -7.71
CA MET A 219 44.18 2.49 -6.73
C MET A 219 45.52 2.14 -7.39
N ALA A 220 45.51 1.46 -8.55
CA ALA A 220 46.72 1.15 -9.30
C ALA A 220 47.43 2.41 -9.82
N GLU A 221 46.68 3.40 -10.33
CA GLU A 221 47.24 4.68 -10.81
C GLU A 221 47.85 5.52 -9.68
N THR A 222 47.25 5.47 -8.48
CA THR A 222 47.75 6.22 -7.30
C THR A 222 49.04 5.63 -6.74
N MET A 223 49.28 4.32 -6.90
CA MET A 223 50.52 3.66 -6.45
C MET A 223 51.70 3.84 -7.42
N VAL A 224 51.47 4.25 -8.67
CA VAL A 224 52.52 4.40 -9.70
C VAL A 224 53.18 5.80 -9.68
N HIS A 225 52.65 6.76 -8.91
CA HIS A 225 53.31 8.06 -8.68
C HIS A 225 53.72 8.24 -7.21
N PRO A 226 54.85 7.68 -6.76
CA PRO A 226 55.56 8.29 -5.66
C PRO A 226 56.17 9.60 -6.21
N GLN A 227 55.53 10.72 -5.91
CA GLN A 227 56.18 12.03 -6.02
C GLN A 227 57.36 12.03 -5.06
N GLY A 228 58.51 11.56 -5.55
CA GLY A 228 59.80 12.02 -5.12
C GLY A 228 59.91 13.49 -5.50
N VAL A 229 59.60 14.36 -4.54
CA VAL A 229 59.97 15.77 -4.58
C VAL A 229 61.32 15.86 -3.89
N CYS A 230 62.38 15.97 -4.69
CA CYS A 230 63.64 16.57 -4.26
C CYS A 230 63.46 18.08 -4.06
#